data_AF-A0A1V5GGG5-F1
#
_entry.id   AF-A0A1V5GGG5-F1
#
_cell.length_a   1.000
_cell.length_b   1.000
_cell.length_c   1.000
_cell.angle_alpha   90.00
_cell.angle_beta   90.00
_cell.angle_gamma   90.00
#
_symmetry.space_group_name_H-M   'P 1'
#
loop_
_entity.id
_entity.type
_entity.pdbx_description
1 polymer ?
#
loop_
_entity_poly.entity_id
_entity_poly.type
_entity_poly.pdbx_seq_one_letter_code
_entity_poly.pdbx_strand_id
1 'polypeptide(L)'
;MQHLIDSISTLYTQWKGIAPVSVDMLPQSGSERRYFRLHGKSETVIGTYGANVPENNAFIYFSDHFKKCNLAIPEIFVVSEDRQYYLQQDFGEVSLLNHLEAKGFCDEVYNLFKNSLTELARLQVKGDEGLDYNQCLTNKEFGKQAIMADLLYFKYYFLDALRKPYDKQKLIDDFEALSNYLTHTEYKFFMFRDFQSRNIMIEKDGSPHFIDYQGGMKGAPQYDVASMLWQARANLPDEWKNKLLEDYMDSFENFTGNRIDRNVFRSQYNGYVLIRLLQVLGAYGFRGLFERKAQFLTSIPLALTNLKEFFNHQSVGISVPEFRKVLDICVADEVVQLFTPTQATEKTLLVVKVCSFSYRKEMPKDNSGNGGGFVFDCRGILNPGRIESMKTQTGRDKEVKDFLEQQTKMPEFLNSVFDIVDTTVEAYIQRDFESLMVSFGCTGGQHRSVYAADAMARHLKNKFKVKVELRHLVQDEKNWVNELEGGR
;
A
#
# COMPACT_ATOMS: atom_id res chain seq x y z
N MET A 1 -23.72 12.06 7.32
CA MET A 1 -23.76 10.90 6.40
C MET A 1 -25.13 10.75 5.76
N GLN A 2 -26.21 10.58 6.54
CA GLN A 2 -27.58 10.51 6.01
C GLN A 2 -27.93 11.69 5.07
N HIS A 3 -27.60 12.92 5.47
CA HIS A 3 -27.78 14.10 4.62
C HIS A 3 -27.16 13.97 3.22
N LEU A 4 -25.99 13.34 3.07
CA LEU A 4 -25.36 13.16 1.74
C LEU A 4 -26.18 12.20 0.87
N ILE A 5 -26.70 11.14 1.48
CA ILE A 5 -27.57 10.15 0.82
C ILE A 5 -28.89 10.82 0.38
N ASP A 6 -29.46 11.67 1.24
CA ASP A 6 -30.70 12.39 0.93
C ASP A 6 -30.47 13.39 -0.21
N SER A 7 -29.36 14.13 -0.20
CA SER A 7 -28.98 15.07 -1.26
C SER A 7 -28.77 14.36 -2.60
N ILE A 8 -28.02 13.25 -2.64
CA ILE A 8 -27.77 12.53 -3.90
C ILE A 8 -29.03 11.84 -4.42
N SER A 9 -29.91 11.34 -3.53
CA SER A 9 -31.21 10.77 -3.91
C SER A 9 -32.16 11.84 -4.45
N THR A 10 -32.11 13.05 -3.89
CA THR A 10 -32.86 14.21 -4.40
C THR A 10 -32.39 14.57 -5.80
N LEU A 11 -31.08 14.63 -6.03
CA LEU A 11 -30.51 14.91 -7.35
C LEU A 11 -30.91 13.85 -8.39
N TYR A 12 -30.92 12.57 -8.00
CA TYR A 12 -31.44 11.48 -8.85
C TYR A 12 -32.91 11.65 -9.18
N THR A 13 -33.73 11.98 -8.17
CA THR A 13 -35.16 12.19 -8.36
C THR A 13 -35.44 13.37 -9.30
N GLN A 14 -34.66 14.44 -9.20
CA GLN A 14 -34.77 15.60 -10.10
C GLN A 14 -34.42 15.23 -11.54
N TRP A 15 -33.42 14.38 -11.75
CA TRP A 15 -32.99 13.94 -13.08
C TRP A 15 -33.93 12.89 -13.72
N LYS A 16 -34.31 11.84 -12.98
CA LYS A 16 -35.13 10.73 -13.50
C LYS A 16 -36.63 10.90 -13.29
N GLY A 17 -37.06 11.86 -12.47
CA GLY A 17 -38.45 12.08 -12.08
C GLY A 17 -39.02 11.06 -11.07
N ILE A 18 -38.20 10.09 -10.64
CA ILE A 18 -38.57 9.06 -9.65
C ILE A 18 -37.43 8.85 -8.67
N ALA A 19 -37.75 8.48 -7.42
CA ALA A 19 -36.76 8.14 -6.42
C ALA A 19 -36.00 6.86 -6.79
N PRO A 20 -34.72 6.72 -6.39
CA PRO A 20 -34.00 5.47 -6.52
C PRO A 20 -34.65 4.38 -5.66
N VAL A 21 -34.58 3.12 -6.11
CA VAL A 21 -35.08 1.94 -5.38
C VAL A 21 -34.24 1.70 -4.13
N SER A 22 -32.92 1.83 -4.24
CA SER A 22 -31.97 1.73 -3.14
C SER A 22 -30.70 2.54 -3.44
N VAL A 23 -29.94 2.83 -2.39
CA VAL A 23 -28.65 3.54 -2.48
C VAL A 23 -27.63 2.81 -1.62
N ASP A 24 -26.56 2.35 -2.27
CA ASP A 24 -25.42 1.72 -1.61
C ASP A 24 -24.26 2.71 -1.50
N MET A 25 -23.62 2.77 -0.33
CA MET A 25 -22.39 3.55 -0.17
C MET A 25 -21.20 2.71 -0.63
N LEU A 26 -20.39 3.24 -1.54
CA LEU A 26 -19.18 2.57 -1.97
C LEU A 26 -18.02 2.86 -1.00
N PRO A 27 -17.06 1.92 -0.85
CA PRO A 27 -15.89 2.11 0.02
C PRO A 27 -15.11 3.38 -0.34
N GLN A 28 -14.67 4.12 0.68
CA GLN A 28 -13.81 5.29 0.46
C GLN A 28 -12.38 4.84 0.11
N SER A 29 -11.87 5.30 -1.02
CA SER A 29 -10.53 4.96 -1.51
C SER A 29 -9.62 6.21 -1.56
N GLY A 30 -9.01 6.58 -0.44
CA GLY A 30 -7.93 7.59 -0.35
C GLY A 30 -8.29 9.04 -0.71
N SER A 31 -9.45 9.29 -1.33
CA SER A 31 -10.00 10.60 -1.66
C SER A 31 -11.04 11.03 -0.62
N GLU A 32 -11.20 12.34 -0.42
CA GLU A 32 -12.29 12.91 0.38
C GLU A 32 -13.67 12.75 -0.29
N ARG A 33 -13.71 12.38 -1.58
CA ARG A 33 -14.96 12.09 -2.31
C ARG A 33 -15.67 10.87 -1.73
N ARG A 34 -17.00 10.93 -1.77
CA ARG A 34 -17.91 9.85 -1.41
C ARG A 34 -18.66 9.42 -2.65
N TYR A 35 -18.69 8.12 -2.89
CA TYR A 35 -19.41 7.52 -4.01
C TYR A 35 -20.57 6.69 -3.51
N PHE A 36 -21.67 6.76 -4.26
CA PHE A 36 -22.92 6.06 -3.98
C PHE A 36 -23.36 5.36 -5.24
N ARG A 37 -23.73 4.08 -5.17
CA ARG A 37 -24.44 3.42 -6.26
C ARG A 37 -25.94 3.55 -6.03
N LEU A 38 -26.62 4.22 -6.94
CA LEU A 38 -28.07 4.39 -6.90
C LEU A 38 -28.70 3.38 -7.87
N HIS A 39 -29.64 2.58 -7.36
CA HIS A 39 -30.35 1.57 -8.13
C HIS A 39 -31.68 2.13 -8.63
N GLY A 40 -31.82 2.23 -9.95
CA GLY A 40 -33.10 2.47 -10.61
C GLY A 40 -33.90 1.17 -10.76
N LYS A 41 -34.97 1.21 -11.59
CA LYS A 41 -35.76 0.01 -11.90
C LYS A 41 -35.02 -0.99 -12.79
N SER A 42 -34.16 -0.51 -13.69
CA SER A 42 -33.48 -1.32 -14.71
C SER A 42 -32.02 -0.93 -14.94
N GLU A 43 -31.50 0.03 -14.19
CA GLU A 43 -30.18 0.61 -14.40
C GLU A 43 -29.57 1.03 -13.06
N THR A 44 -28.26 1.20 -13.03
CA THR A 44 -27.54 1.78 -11.89
C THR A 44 -26.79 3.02 -12.35
N VAL A 45 -26.59 3.96 -11.43
CA VAL A 45 -25.76 5.16 -11.65
C VAL A 45 -24.86 5.39 -10.44
N ILE A 46 -23.71 6.01 -10.67
CA ILE A 46 -22.83 6.44 -9.59
C ILE A 46 -23.15 7.90 -9.26
N GLY A 47 -23.55 8.14 -8.03
CA GLY A 47 -23.62 9.47 -7.45
C GLY A 47 -22.35 9.79 -6.70
N THR A 48 -21.83 10.99 -6.90
CA THR A 48 -20.61 11.45 -6.25
C THR A 48 -20.90 12.69 -5.42
N TYR A 49 -20.35 12.73 -4.21
CA TYR A 49 -20.21 13.93 -3.42
C TYR A 49 -18.73 14.29 -3.25
N GLY A 50 -18.38 15.54 -3.53
CA GLY A 50 -17.05 16.08 -3.30
C GLY A 50 -17.10 17.52 -2.80
N ALA A 51 -16.51 17.79 -1.65
CA ALA A 51 -16.44 19.16 -1.11
C ALA A 51 -15.51 20.09 -1.92
N ASN A 52 -14.56 19.51 -2.67
CA ASN A 52 -13.61 20.23 -3.51
C ASN A 52 -14.23 20.56 -4.88
N VAL A 53 -14.94 21.68 -4.97
CA VAL A 53 -15.63 22.11 -6.20
C VAL A 53 -14.68 22.25 -7.41
N PRO A 54 -13.46 22.83 -7.30
CA PRO A 54 -12.49 22.83 -8.39
C PRO A 54 -12.15 21.44 -8.95
N GLU A 55 -12.04 20.43 -8.09
CA GLU A 55 -11.75 19.05 -8.51
C GLU A 55 -12.95 18.42 -9.23
N ASN A 56 -14.16 18.65 -8.72
CA ASN A 56 -15.40 18.22 -9.40
C ASN A 56 -15.52 18.89 -10.78
N ASN A 57 -15.22 20.19 -10.88
CA ASN A 57 -15.26 20.92 -12.13
C ASN A 57 -14.30 20.33 -13.18
N ALA A 58 -13.07 19.99 -12.77
CA ALA A 58 -12.09 19.35 -13.64
C ALA A 58 -12.62 18.00 -14.15
N PHE A 59 -13.15 17.16 -13.25
CA PHE A 59 -13.74 15.87 -13.61
C PHE A 59 -14.89 16.01 -14.60
N ILE A 60 -15.85 16.89 -14.31
CA ILE A 60 -17.04 17.11 -15.15
C ILE A 60 -16.61 17.62 -16.52
N TYR A 61 -15.72 18.61 -16.57
CA TYR A 61 -15.21 19.17 -17.83
C TYR A 61 -14.52 18.11 -18.69
N PHE A 62 -13.61 17.32 -18.11
CA PHE A 62 -12.92 16.24 -18.82
C PHE A 62 -13.91 15.19 -19.32
N SER A 63 -14.87 14.80 -18.51
CA SER A 63 -15.91 13.82 -18.89
C SER A 63 -16.74 14.33 -20.08
N ASP A 64 -17.21 15.58 -20.04
CA ASP A 64 -18.00 16.18 -21.12
C ASP A 64 -17.19 16.30 -22.42
N HIS A 65 -15.91 16.67 -22.32
CA HIS A 65 -15.02 16.78 -23.47
C HIS A 65 -14.77 15.40 -24.09
N PHE A 66 -14.31 14.44 -23.30
CA PHE A 66 -13.97 13.10 -23.78
C PHE A 66 -15.18 12.31 -24.28
N LYS A 67 -16.38 12.56 -23.73
CA LYS A 67 -17.62 11.96 -24.22
C LYS A 67 -17.95 12.42 -25.64
N LYS A 68 -17.72 13.70 -25.97
CA LYS A 68 -17.88 14.22 -27.35
C LYS A 68 -16.90 13.57 -28.33
N CYS A 69 -15.75 13.13 -27.84
CA CYS A 69 -14.75 12.38 -28.60
C CYS A 69 -15.02 10.86 -28.64
N ASN A 70 -16.13 10.38 -28.06
CA ASN A 70 -16.52 8.97 -27.97
C ASN A 70 -15.41 8.09 -27.35
N LEU A 71 -14.89 8.53 -26.21
CA LEU A 71 -13.83 7.86 -25.45
C LEU A 71 -14.40 7.09 -24.25
N ALA A 72 -13.62 6.14 -23.74
CA ALA A 72 -14.01 5.18 -22.71
C ALA A 72 -14.04 5.78 -21.28
N ILE A 73 -14.92 6.74 -21.06
CA ILE A 73 -15.10 7.47 -19.80
C ILE A 73 -16.58 7.56 -19.44
N PRO A 74 -16.93 7.82 -18.16
CA PRO A 74 -18.33 7.94 -17.76
C PRO A 74 -18.98 9.20 -18.33
N GLU A 75 -20.22 9.05 -18.79
CA GLU A 75 -21.09 10.19 -19.06
C GLU A 75 -21.54 10.85 -17.76
N ILE A 76 -21.58 12.20 -17.74
CA ILE A 76 -22.18 12.97 -16.65
C ILE A 76 -23.65 13.23 -16.99
N PHE A 77 -24.55 12.79 -16.12
CA PHE A 77 -25.99 12.90 -16.36
C PHE A 77 -26.59 14.19 -15.81
N VAL A 78 -26.19 14.58 -14.60
CA VAL A 78 -26.68 15.79 -13.94
C VAL A 78 -25.66 16.25 -12.89
N VAL A 79 -25.61 17.56 -12.66
CA VAL A 79 -24.74 18.22 -11.66
C VAL A 79 -25.63 19.13 -10.81
N SER A 80 -25.41 19.16 -9.49
CA SER A 80 -26.11 20.08 -8.59
C SER A 80 -25.69 21.54 -8.83
N GLU A 81 -26.54 22.48 -8.43
CA GLU A 81 -26.25 23.92 -8.57
C GLU A 81 -24.96 24.35 -7.86
N ASP A 82 -24.71 23.79 -6.67
CA ASP A 82 -23.49 24.03 -5.88
C ASP A 82 -22.25 23.27 -6.40
N ARG A 83 -22.43 22.41 -7.41
CA ARG A 83 -21.42 21.54 -8.02
C ARG A 83 -20.69 20.61 -7.04
N GLN A 84 -21.26 20.37 -5.86
CA GLN A 84 -20.73 19.40 -4.91
C GLN A 84 -21.22 17.98 -5.18
N TYR A 85 -22.30 17.83 -5.94
CA TYR A 85 -22.92 16.56 -6.29
C TYR A 85 -23.07 16.42 -7.80
N TYR A 86 -22.87 15.21 -8.29
CA TYR A 86 -23.16 14.86 -9.68
C TYR A 86 -23.49 13.37 -9.81
N LEU A 87 -24.25 13.04 -10.84
CA LEU A 87 -24.51 11.65 -11.24
C LEU A 87 -23.76 11.33 -12.52
N GLN A 88 -23.17 10.15 -12.57
CA GLN A 88 -22.40 9.67 -13.70
C GLN A 88 -22.76 8.22 -14.03
N GLN A 89 -22.37 7.79 -15.22
CA GLN A 89 -22.49 6.40 -15.67
C GLN A 89 -21.78 5.43 -14.72
N ASP A 90 -22.42 4.27 -14.50
CA ASP A 90 -21.89 3.16 -13.73
C ASP A 90 -21.38 2.05 -14.66
N PHE A 91 -20.11 1.69 -14.52
CA PHE A 91 -19.47 0.58 -15.26
C PHE A 91 -19.43 -0.73 -14.47
N GLY A 92 -20.12 -0.79 -13.33
CA GLY A 92 -20.16 -1.96 -12.45
C GLY A 92 -19.06 -1.95 -11.40
N GLU A 93 -18.69 -3.13 -10.93
CA GLU A 93 -17.80 -3.32 -9.76
C GLU A 93 -16.45 -3.94 -10.09
N VAL A 94 -16.31 -4.50 -11.28
CA VAL A 94 -15.16 -5.34 -11.61
C VAL A 94 -14.11 -4.50 -12.31
N SER A 95 -13.01 -4.22 -11.61
CA SER A 95 -11.85 -3.55 -12.19
C SER A 95 -10.92 -4.54 -12.90
N LEU A 96 -10.03 -4.03 -13.76
CA LEU A 96 -8.96 -4.80 -14.38
C LEU A 96 -8.08 -5.49 -13.34
N LEU A 97 -7.83 -4.84 -12.19
CA LEU A 97 -7.11 -5.44 -11.08
C LEU A 97 -7.85 -6.65 -10.50
N ASN A 98 -9.18 -6.60 -10.40
CA ASN A 98 -9.96 -7.75 -9.92
C ASN A 98 -9.88 -8.94 -10.87
N HIS A 99 -9.87 -8.71 -12.19
CA HIS A 99 -9.63 -9.77 -13.17
C HIS A 99 -8.26 -10.42 -12.98
N LEU A 100 -7.22 -9.62 -12.77
CA LEU A 100 -5.86 -10.12 -12.51
C LEU A 100 -5.80 -10.91 -11.20
N GLU A 101 -6.37 -10.40 -10.11
CA GLU A 101 -6.37 -11.08 -8.80
C GLU A 101 -7.15 -12.41 -8.84
N ALA A 102 -8.24 -12.47 -9.63
CA ALA A 102 -9.07 -13.67 -9.73
C ALA A 102 -8.51 -14.74 -10.68
N LYS A 103 -7.90 -14.34 -11.81
CA LYS A 103 -7.50 -15.26 -12.89
C LYS A 103 -5.99 -15.43 -13.04
N GLY A 104 -5.19 -14.56 -12.41
CA GLY A 104 -3.73 -14.56 -12.53
C GLY A 104 -3.24 -14.14 -13.92
N PHE A 105 -2.00 -14.50 -14.23
CA PHE A 105 -1.35 -14.16 -15.49
C PHE A 105 -1.73 -15.16 -16.60
N CYS A 106 -2.81 -14.86 -17.33
CA CYS A 106 -3.27 -15.63 -18.48
C CYS A 106 -3.57 -14.73 -19.69
N ASP A 107 -3.71 -15.34 -20.87
CA ASP A 107 -3.93 -14.62 -22.13
C ASP A 107 -5.17 -13.71 -22.10
N GLU A 108 -6.23 -14.14 -21.43
CA GLU A 108 -7.44 -13.34 -21.25
C GLU A 108 -7.13 -12.01 -20.55
N VAL A 109 -6.44 -12.08 -19.40
CA VAL A 109 -6.07 -10.90 -18.62
C VAL A 109 -5.04 -10.05 -19.37
N TYR A 110 -4.08 -10.68 -20.06
CA TYR A 110 -3.13 -9.96 -20.93
C TYR A 110 -3.87 -9.10 -21.96
N ASN A 111 -4.87 -9.67 -22.63
CA ASN A 111 -5.66 -8.96 -23.63
C ASN A 111 -6.45 -7.80 -23.02
N LEU A 112 -6.95 -7.91 -21.79
CA LEU A 112 -7.58 -6.79 -21.10
C LEU A 112 -6.59 -5.64 -20.82
N PHE A 113 -5.36 -5.96 -20.40
CA PHE A 113 -4.30 -4.95 -20.24
C PHE A 113 -3.94 -4.29 -21.57
N LYS A 114 -3.78 -5.09 -22.63
CA LYS A 114 -3.51 -4.60 -23.99
C LYS A 114 -4.61 -3.67 -24.48
N ASN A 115 -5.87 -4.09 -24.41
CA ASN A 115 -7.02 -3.27 -24.82
C ASN A 115 -7.11 -1.97 -24.02
N SER A 116 -6.82 -2.04 -22.71
CA SER A 116 -6.79 -0.84 -21.85
C SER A 116 -5.69 0.14 -22.24
N LEU A 117 -4.51 -0.35 -22.64
CA LEU A 117 -3.42 0.50 -23.15
C LEU A 117 -3.72 1.08 -24.54
N THR A 118 -4.43 0.33 -25.39
CA THR A 118 -4.92 0.85 -26.68
C THR A 118 -5.92 1.98 -26.47
N GLU A 119 -6.90 1.81 -25.58
CA GLU A 119 -7.87 2.87 -25.25
C GLU A 119 -7.22 4.03 -24.48
N LEU A 120 -6.16 3.78 -23.69
CA LEU A 120 -5.33 4.86 -23.13
C LEU A 120 -4.69 5.68 -24.25
N ALA A 121 -3.99 5.05 -25.20
CA ALA A 121 -3.36 5.76 -26.30
C ALA A 121 -4.38 6.59 -27.10
N ARG A 122 -5.58 6.02 -27.32
CA ARG A 122 -6.70 6.73 -27.93
C ARG A 122 -7.15 7.93 -27.11
N LEU A 123 -7.36 7.77 -25.80
CA LEU A 123 -7.73 8.85 -24.89
C LEU A 123 -6.68 9.97 -24.89
N GLN A 124 -5.40 9.62 -24.80
CA GLN A 124 -4.32 10.61 -24.74
C GLN A 124 -4.27 11.45 -26.02
N VAL A 125 -4.36 10.82 -27.19
CA VAL A 125 -4.27 11.51 -28.49
C VAL A 125 -5.57 12.24 -28.83
N LYS A 126 -6.71 11.53 -28.84
CA LYS A 126 -8.00 12.09 -29.25
C LYS A 126 -8.65 12.96 -28.18
N GLY A 127 -8.33 12.73 -26.91
CA GLY A 127 -8.76 13.59 -25.81
C GLY A 127 -7.90 14.85 -25.67
N ASP A 128 -6.72 14.95 -26.27
CA ASP A 128 -5.94 16.21 -26.30
C ASP A 128 -6.52 17.20 -27.32
N GLU A 129 -7.17 16.71 -28.38
CA GLU A 129 -7.70 17.51 -29.49
C GLU A 129 -8.76 18.51 -29.00
N GLY A 130 -8.37 19.77 -28.85
CA GLY A 130 -9.28 20.86 -28.44
C GLY A 130 -9.56 20.93 -26.94
N LEU A 131 -8.79 20.22 -26.11
CA LEU A 131 -8.92 20.27 -24.65
C LEU A 131 -8.36 21.59 -24.08
N ASP A 132 -9.14 22.24 -23.21
CA ASP A 132 -8.73 23.44 -22.49
C ASP A 132 -8.07 23.06 -21.16
N TYR A 133 -6.73 23.03 -21.16
CA TYR A 133 -5.95 22.74 -19.97
C TYR A 133 -6.05 23.81 -18.86
N ASN A 134 -6.70 24.97 -19.11
CA ASN A 134 -7.02 25.92 -18.04
C ASN A 134 -8.05 25.36 -17.03
N GLN A 135 -8.75 24.29 -17.38
CA GLN A 135 -9.72 23.62 -16.51
C GLN A 135 -9.08 22.56 -15.57
N CYS A 136 -7.75 22.37 -15.64
CA CYS A 136 -7.05 21.43 -14.75
C CYS A 136 -7.12 21.89 -13.29
N LEU A 137 -7.22 20.93 -12.36
CA LEU A 137 -7.25 21.21 -10.92
C LEU A 137 -5.96 21.88 -10.40
N THR A 138 -4.80 21.46 -10.92
CA THR A 138 -3.49 21.92 -10.46
C THR A 138 -2.72 22.59 -11.59
N ASN A 139 -1.61 22.00 -12.03
CA ASN A 139 -0.83 22.51 -13.14
C ASN A 139 -1.48 22.12 -14.47
N LYS A 140 -1.41 23.04 -15.44
CA LYS A 140 -1.86 22.80 -16.82
C LYS A 140 -0.99 21.78 -17.54
N GLU A 141 0.28 21.70 -17.13
CA GLU A 141 1.29 20.87 -17.74
C GLU A 141 2.17 20.21 -16.68
N PHE A 142 2.52 18.95 -16.91
CA PHE A 142 3.48 18.20 -16.10
C PHE A 142 4.91 18.68 -16.40
N GLY A 143 5.35 19.66 -15.61
CA GLY A 143 6.63 20.33 -15.78
C GLY A 143 7.76 19.82 -14.89
N LYS A 144 8.94 20.43 -15.07
CA LYS A 144 10.19 20.15 -14.34
C LYS A 144 9.97 20.15 -12.82
N GLN A 145 9.15 21.07 -12.33
CA GLN A 145 8.89 21.27 -10.91
C GLN A 145 8.19 20.07 -10.26
N ALA A 146 7.29 19.38 -10.99
CA ALA A 146 6.61 18.20 -10.47
C ALA A 146 7.58 17.03 -10.30
N ILE A 147 8.43 16.79 -11.32
CA ILE A 147 9.49 15.77 -11.26
C ILE A 147 10.47 16.08 -10.13
N MET A 148 10.92 17.34 -10.03
CA MET A 148 11.82 17.77 -8.96
C MET A 148 11.20 17.57 -7.59
N ALA A 149 9.90 17.83 -7.41
CA ALA A 149 9.22 17.60 -6.15
C ALA A 149 9.27 16.12 -5.73
N ASP A 150 9.01 15.19 -6.66
CA ASP A 150 9.08 13.75 -6.40
C ASP A 150 10.52 13.29 -6.06
N LEU A 151 11.52 13.77 -6.81
CA LEU A 151 12.93 13.46 -6.56
C LEU A 151 13.43 14.02 -5.22
N LEU A 152 13.02 15.24 -4.87
CA LEU A 152 13.33 15.84 -3.57
C LEU A 152 12.61 15.13 -2.43
N TYR A 153 11.38 14.67 -2.65
CA TYR A 153 10.64 13.87 -1.67
C TYR A 153 11.41 12.58 -1.32
N PHE A 154 11.88 11.85 -2.33
CA PHE A 154 12.81 10.72 -2.14
C PHE A 154 14.08 11.14 -1.37
N LYS A 155 14.72 12.22 -1.82
CA LYS A 155 15.98 12.69 -1.23
C LYS A 155 15.83 12.96 0.28
N TYR A 156 14.83 13.74 0.66
CA TYR A 156 14.68 14.20 2.04
C TYR A 156 14.13 13.12 2.96
N TYR A 157 13.18 12.30 2.49
CA TYR A 157 12.47 11.36 3.36
C TYR A 157 13.01 9.94 3.33
N PHE A 158 13.86 9.59 2.36
CA PHE A 158 14.50 8.29 2.31
C PHE A 158 16.04 8.40 2.32
N LEU A 159 16.62 9.02 1.29
CA LEU A 159 18.09 9.03 1.12
C LEU A 159 18.82 9.70 2.30
N ASP A 160 18.40 10.89 2.70
CA ASP A 160 19.03 11.63 3.81
C ASP A 160 18.90 10.88 5.15
N ALA A 161 17.87 10.04 5.30
CA ALA A 161 17.67 9.21 6.48
C ALA A 161 18.68 8.04 6.56
N LEU A 162 19.26 7.61 5.44
CA LEU A 162 20.31 6.58 5.40
C LEU A 162 21.64 7.05 5.98
N ARG A 163 21.85 8.37 6.10
CA ARG A 163 23.09 8.99 6.63
C ARG A 163 24.38 8.55 5.90
N LYS A 164 24.27 8.14 4.64
CA LYS A 164 25.40 7.79 3.78
C LYS A 164 25.96 9.04 3.07
N PRO A 165 27.28 9.14 2.85
CA PRO A 165 27.88 10.30 2.19
C PRO A 165 27.61 10.31 0.68
N TYR A 166 27.18 11.45 0.16
CA TYR A 166 27.03 11.73 -1.28
C TYR A 166 27.18 13.24 -1.52
N ASP A 167 27.45 13.65 -2.77
CA ASP A 167 27.58 15.06 -3.14
C ASP A 167 26.19 15.66 -3.38
N LYS A 168 25.72 16.48 -2.44
CA LYS A 168 24.37 17.05 -2.49
C LYS A 168 24.18 17.99 -3.68
N GLN A 169 25.19 18.76 -4.06
CA GLN A 169 25.05 19.71 -5.16
C GLN A 169 24.99 18.95 -6.48
N LYS A 170 25.92 18.01 -6.71
CA LYS A 170 25.91 17.20 -7.93
C LYS A 170 24.64 16.36 -8.08
N LEU A 171 24.07 15.87 -6.98
CA LEU A 171 22.79 15.16 -7.04
C LEU A 171 21.65 16.08 -7.51
N ILE A 172 21.62 17.34 -7.03
CA ILE A 172 20.63 18.31 -7.49
C ILE A 172 20.84 18.63 -8.97
N ASP A 173 22.09 18.82 -9.41
CA ASP A 173 22.41 19.06 -10.82
C ASP A 173 21.94 17.89 -11.70
N ASP A 174 22.14 16.63 -11.26
CA ASP A 174 21.67 15.43 -11.94
C ASP A 174 20.13 15.32 -11.94
N PHE A 175 19.45 15.67 -10.84
CA PHE A 175 17.99 15.74 -10.78
C PHE A 175 17.43 16.76 -11.77
N GLU A 176 18.07 17.92 -11.88
CA GLU A 176 17.69 18.94 -12.84
C GLU A 176 17.91 18.48 -14.27
N ALA A 177 19.04 17.82 -14.56
CA ALA A 177 19.33 17.24 -15.87
C ALA A 177 18.27 16.20 -16.29
N LEU A 178 17.92 15.28 -15.39
CA LEU A 178 16.86 14.30 -15.62
C LEU A 178 15.49 14.95 -15.83
N SER A 179 15.15 15.94 -15.01
CA SER A 179 13.88 16.64 -15.12
C SER A 179 13.76 17.41 -16.45
N ASN A 180 14.87 18.02 -16.91
CA ASN A 180 14.93 18.68 -18.21
C ASN A 180 14.79 17.67 -19.36
N TYR A 181 15.50 16.54 -19.28
CA TYR A 181 15.41 15.48 -20.30
C TYR A 181 14.00 14.92 -20.46
N LEU A 182 13.30 14.65 -19.36
CA LEU A 182 11.96 14.08 -19.40
C LEU A 182 10.89 15.10 -19.83
N THR A 183 11.09 16.38 -19.53
CA THR A 183 10.15 17.43 -19.94
C THR A 183 10.37 17.88 -21.39
N HIS A 184 11.54 17.64 -21.95
CA HIS A 184 11.88 17.86 -23.35
C HIS A 184 11.46 16.65 -24.21
N THR A 185 10.17 16.30 -24.15
CA THR A 185 9.57 15.29 -25.03
C THR A 185 8.88 15.97 -26.20
N GLU A 186 9.02 15.38 -27.40
CA GLU A 186 8.31 15.82 -28.61
C GLU A 186 6.79 15.59 -28.50
N TYR A 187 6.37 14.67 -27.62
CA TYR A 187 5.01 14.19 -27.51
C TYR A 187 4.37 14.65 -26.21
N LYS A 188 3.61 15.75 -26.26
CA LYS A 188 2.79 16.23 -25.13
C LYS A 188 1.32 16.13 -25.46
N PHE A 189 0.64 15.25 -24.75
CA PHE A 189 -0.78 14.90 -24.93
C PHE A 189 -1.51 14.99 -23.59
N PHE A 190 -2.78 14.58 -23.55
CA PHE A 190 -3.45 14.40 -22.27
C PHE A 190 -2.73 13.30 -21.48
N MET A 191 -2.39 13.57 -20.22
CA MET A 191 -1.76 12.65 -19.29
C MET A 191 -2.70 12.44 -18.11
N PHE A 192 -3.11 11.19 -17.89
CA PHE A 192 -4.07 10.75 -16.89
C PHE A 192 -3.54 10.91 -15.45
N ARG A 193 -2.23 10.71 -15.26
CA ARG A 193 -1.46 10.79 -14.01
C ARG A 193 -1.66 9.63 -13.03
N ASP A 194 -2.90 9.23 -12.75
CA ASP A 194 -3.18 8.06 -11.89
C ASP A 194 -3.76 6.87 -12.67
N PHE A 195 -3.16 6.56 -13.82
CA PHE A 195 -3.59 5.43 -14.64
C PHE A 195 -3.14 4.11 -13.99
N GLN A 196 -4.06 3.48 -13.25
CA GLN A 196 -3.83 2.29 -12.46
C GLN A 196 -4.91 1.25 -12.75
N SER A 197 -4.62 -0.04 -12.62
CA SER A 197 -5.54 -1.12 -12.99
C SER A 197 -6.79 -1.19 -12.10
N ARG A 198 -6.75 -0.58 -10.91
CA ARG A 198 -7.93 -0.38 -10.05
C ARG A 198 -8.90 0.70 -10.57
N ASN A 199 -8.42 1.61 -11.40
CA ASN A 199 -9.17 2.75 -11.95
C ASN A 199 -9.67 2.45 -13.38
N ILE A 200 -9.60 1.18 -13.79
CA ILE A 200 -10.05 0.68 -15.10
C ILE A 200 -11.16 -0.35 -14.83
N MET A 201 -12.38 -0.01 -15.19
CA MET A 201 -13.56 -0.87 -15.05
C MET A 201 -13.71 -1.72 -16.32
N ILE A 202 -14.00 -3.01 -16.16
CA ILE A 202 -14.18 -3.94 -17.27
C ILE A 202 -15.66 -4.33 -17.34
N GLU A 203 -16.33 -3.96 -18.44
CA GLU A 203 -17.72 -4.37 -18.67
C GLU A 203 -17.81 -5.84 -19.10
N LYS A 204 -19.06 -6.35 -19.14
CA LYS A 204 -19.32 -7.78 -19.46
C LYS A 204 -18.83 -8.20 -20.85
N ASP A 205 -18.74 -7.25 -21.78
CA ASP A 205 -18.22 -7.48 -23.13
C ASP A 205 -16.68 -7.39 -23.22
N GLY A 206 -16.00 -7.11 -22.09
CA GLY A 206 -14.56 -6.95 -22.00
C GLY A 206 -14.06 -5.55 -22.34
N SER A 207 -14.94 -4.58 -22.59
CA SER A 207 -14.53 -3.20 -22.86
C SER A 207 -13.99 -2.51 -21.58
N PRO A 208 -12.82 -1.85 -21.68
CA PRO A 208 -12.27 -1.10 -20.56
C PRO A 208 -12.81 0.34 -20.53
N HIS A 209 -13.15 0.83 -19.34
CA HIS A 209 -13.54 2.22 -19.10
C HIS A 209 -12.80 2.82 -17.92
N PHE A 210 -12.48 4.10 -18.01
CA PHE A 210 -11.59 4.75 -17.07
C PHE A 210 -12.33 5.65 -16.10
N ILE A 211 -11.88 5.66 -14.85
CA ILE A 211 -12.37 6.54 -13.79
C ILE A 211 -11.19 7.22 -13.10
N ASP A 212 -11.45 8.25 -12.28
CA ASP A 212 -10.43 8.93 -11.46
C ASP A 212 -9.36 9.74 -12.25
N TYR A 213 -9.75 10.32 -13.40
CA TYR A 213 -8.87 11.15 -14.27
C TYR A 213 -8.88 12.65 -13.98
N GLN A 214 -9.52 13.12 -12.91
CA GLN A 214 -9.59 14.56 -12.59
C GLN A 214 -8.23 15.20 -12.26
N GLY A 215 -7.22 14.39 -11.97
CA GLY A 215 -5.82 14.82 -11.81
C GLY A 215 -5.07 15.01 -13.13
N GLY A 216 -5.72 14.78 -14.27
CA GLY A 216 -5.11 14.84 -15.60
C GLY A 216 -4.65 16.24 -16.01
N MET A 217 -3.67 16.29 -16.89
CA MET A 217 -3.03 17.52 -17.38
C MET A 217 -2.25 17.25 -18.68
N LYS A 218 -1.68 18.30 -19.29
CA LYS A 218 -0.83 18.10 -20.47
C LYS A 218 0.50 17.49 -20.06
N GLY A 219 0.96 16.43 -20.72
CA GLY A 219 2.17 15.75 -20.29
C GLY A 219 2.65 14.66 -21.24
N ALA A 220 3.67 13.96 -20.80
CA ALA A 220 4.29 12.89 -21.57
C ALA A 220 3.45 11.60 -21.45
N PRO A 221 3.05 10.98 -22.57
CA PRO A 221 2.21 9.78 -22.55
C PRO A 221 2.84 8.59 -21.79
N GLN A 222 4.16 8.53 -21.78
CA GLN A 222 4.97 7.50 -21.11
C GLN A 222 4.63 7.38 -19.61
N TYR A 223 4.26 8.48 -18.95
CA TYR A 223 4.00 8.51 -17.52
C TYR A 223 2.85 7.58 -17.14
N ASP A 224 1.77 7.58 -17.92
CA ASP A 224 0.58 6.76 -17.66
C ASP A 224 0.86 5.28 -17.91
N VAL A 225 1.65 4.97 -18.95
CA VAL A 225 2.10 3.61 -19.22
C VAL A 225 2.98 3.10 -18.08
N ALA A 226 3.91 3.91 -17.59
CA ALA A 226 4.73 3.58 -16.43
C ALA A 226 3.85 3.39 -15.19
N SER A 227 2.83 4.23 -15.02
CA SER A 227 1.85 4.12 -13.94
C SER A 227 1.12 2.79 -13.93
N MET A 228 0.73 2.28 -15.10
CA MET A 228 0.00 1.03 -15.22
C MET A 228 0.92 -0.20 -15.10
N LEU A 229 2.08 -0.19 -15.76
CA LEU A 229 2.93 -1.38 -15.87
C LEU A 229 3.80 -1.65 -14.63
N TRP A 230 4.11 -0.61 -13.84
CA TRP A 230 4.97 -0.71 -12.65
C TRP A 230 4.21 -0.57 -11.33
N GLN A 231 2.93 -0.95 -11.30
CA GLN A 231 2.14 -0.99 -10.06
C GLN A 231 2.61 -2.13 -9.16
N ALA A 232 2.99 -1.82 -7.92
CA ALA A 232 3.44 -2.83 -6.95
C ALA A 232 2.38 -3.92 -6.69
N ARG A 233 1.08 -3.56 -6.66
CA ARG A 233 0.00 -4.51 -6.40
C ARG A 233 -0.27 -5.47 -7.57
N ALA A 234 -0.13 -5.00 -8.81
CA ALA A 234 -0.31 -5.84 -9.99
C ALA A 234 0.89 -6.77 -10.23
N ASN A 235 2.10 -6.30 -9.89
CA ASN A 235 3.36 -7.04 -9.97
C ASN A 235 3.52 -7.83 -11.29
N LEU A 236 3.32 -7.14 -12.42
CA LEU A 236 3.35 -7.78 -13.74
C LEU A 236 4.73 -8.40 -14.02
N PRO A 237 4.81 -9.56 -14.71
CA PRO A 237 6.06 -10.12 -15.18
C PRO A 237 6.75 -9.18 -16.17
N ASP A 238 8.09 -9.21 -16.21
CA ASP A 238 8.87 -8.34 -17.11
C ASP A 238 8.58 -8.59 -18.59
N GLU A 239 8.27 -9.84 -18.95
CA GLU A 239 7.82 -10.17 -20.31
C GLU A 239 6.54 -9.41 -20.68
N TRP A 240 5.56 -9.36 -19.77
CA TRP A 240 4.32 -8.61 -19.98
C TRP A 240 4.60 -7.11 -20.07
N LYS A 241 5.40 -6.55 -19.16
CA LYS A 241 5.76 -5.12 -19.21
C LYS A 241 6.38 -4.74 -20.55
N ASN A 242 7.29 -5.55 -21.07
CA ASN A 242 7.97 -5.29 -22.33
C ASN A 242 7.05 -5.40 -23.55
N LYS A 243 6.22 -6.45 -23.61
CA LYS A 243 5.27 -6.65 -24.73
C LYS A 243 4.15 -5.61 -24.71
N LEU A 244 3.58 -5.32 -23.55
CA LEU A 244 2.52 -4.31 -23.41
C LEU A 244 3.01 -2.90 -23.74
N LEU A 245 4.27 -2.58 -23.45
CA LEU A 245 4.88 -1.32 -23.87
C LEU A 245 5.01 -1.22 -25.40
N GLU A 246 5.38 -2.31 -26.08
CA GLU A 246 5.40 -2.37 -27.56
C GLU A 246 3.98 -2.25 -28.13
N ASP A 247 3.02 -3.01 -27.60
CA ASP A 247 1.60 -2.93 -27.99
C ASP A 247 1.04 -1.50 -27.83
N TYR A 248 1.44 -0.81 -26.75
CA TYR A 248 1.10 0.58 -26.53
C TYR A 248 1.75 1.51 -27.57
N MET A 249 3.04 1.37 -27.85
CA MET A 249 3.74 2.20 -28.85
C MET A 249 3.14 2.00 -30.25
N ASP A 250 2.79 0.78 -30.63
CA ASP A 250 2.08 0.48 -31.87
C ASP A 250 0.73 1.22 -31.94
N SER A 251 -0.05 1.15 -30.85
CA SER A 251 -1.35 1.83 -30.74
C SER A 251 -1.18 3.36 -30.82
N PHE A 252 -0.18 3.90 -30.15
CA PHE A 252 0.11 5.33 -30.11
C PHE A 252 0.54 5.88 -31.50
N GLU A 253 1.42 5.17 -32.21
CA GLU A 253 1.78 5.51 -33.60
C GLU A 253 0.55 5.49 -34.52
N ASN A 254 -0.35 4.52 -34.34
CA ASN A 254 -1.58 4.43 -35.12
C ASN A 254 -2.52 5.63 -34.88
N PHE A 255 -2.72 6.06 -33.64
CA PHE A 255 -3.59 7.20 -33.33
C PHE A 255 -2.98 8.56 -33.70
N THR A 256 -1.66 8.70 -33.57
CA THR A 256 -0.95 9.94 -33.94
C THR A 256 -0.72 10.05 -35.45
N GLY A 257 -0.77 8.94 -36.18
CA GLY A 257 -0.46 8.88 -37.62
C GLY A 257 1.03 9.08 -37.94
N ASN A 258 1.90 9.10 -36.93
CA ASN A 258 3.32 9.34 -37.08
C ASN A 258 4.13 8.22 -36.42
N ARG A 259 5.30 7.90 -36.96
CA ARG A 259 6.25 7.01 -36.30
C ARG A 259 6.95 7.74 -35.16
N ILE A 260 7.18 7.03 -34.06
CA ILE A 260 7.95 7.55 -32.92
C ILE A 260 9.37 7.00 -32.96
N ASP A 261 10.32 7.75 -32.40
CA ASP A 261 11.61 7.16 -32.03
C ASP A 261 11.41 6.27 -30.79
N ARG A 262 11.27 4.96 -31.02
CA ARG A 262 11.04 3.98 -29.95
C ARG A 262 12.17 3.91 -28.94
N ASN A 263 13.41 4.20 -29.32
CA ASN A 263 14.55 4.18 -28.40
C ASN A 263 14.47 5.36 -27.42
N VAL A 264 14.16 6.55 -27.93
CA VAL A 264 13.93 7.74 -27.11
C VAL A 264 12.69 7.55 -26.24
N PHE A 265 11.60 7.04 -26.80
CA PHE A 265 10.36 6.77 -26.07
C PHE A 265 10.60 5.84 -24.88
N ARG A 266 11.30 4.72 -25.11
CA ARG A 266 11.68 3.74 -24.07
C ARG A 266 12.58 4.35 -23.00
N SER A 267 13.57 5.15 -23.39
CA SER A 267 14.49 5.81 -22.45
C SER A 267 13.76 6.81 -21.55
N GLN A 268 12.83 7.60 -22.11
CA GLN A 268 11.99 8.52 -21.35
C GLN A 268 11.00 7.77 -20.45
N TYR A 269 10.37 6.70 -20.96
CA TYR A 269 9.52 5.81 -20.16
C TYR A 269 10.28 5.26 -18.94
N ASN A 270 11.51 4.79 -19.14
CA ASN A 270 12.37 4.32 -18.06
C ASN A 270 12.65 5.44 -17.02
N GLY A 271 12.86 6.68 -17.46
CA GLY A 271 13.01 7.79 -16.52
C GLY A 271 11.75 8.04 -15.67
N TYR A 272 10.55 7.92 -16.26
CA TYR A 272 9.30 8.02 -15.50
C TYR A 272 9.09 6.84 -14.54
N VAL A 273 9.44 5.62 -14.94
CA VAL A 273 9.45 4.46 -14.05
C VAL A 273 10.37 4.71 -12.85
N LEU A 274 11.59 5.19 -13.09
CA LEU A 274 12.55 5.50 -12.03
C LEU A 274 11.99 6.52 -11.03
N ILE A 275 11.42 7.64 -11.50
CA ILE A 275 10.84 8.65 -10.62
C ILE A 275 9.71 8.05 -9.77
N ARG A 276 8.85 7.22 -10.35
CA ARG A 276 7.77 6.56 -9.62
C ARG A 276 8.28 5.60 -8.55
N LEU A 277 9.29 4.79 -8.85
CA LEU A 277 9.93 3.91 -7.85
C LEU A 277 10.51 4.71 -6.69
N LEU A 278 11.13 5.85 -6.98
CA LEU A 278 11.70 6.73 -5.97
C LEU A 278 10.65 7.47 -5.16
N GLN A 279 9.54 7.88 -5.79
CA GLN A 279 8.39 8.48 -5.11
C GLN A 279 7.81 7.51 -4.07
N VAL A 280 7.69 6.21 -4.42
CA VAL A 280 7.27 5.16 -3.50
C VAL A 280 8.26 5.02 -2.33
N LEU A 281 9.57 5.02 -2.59
CA LEU A 281 10.59 5.00 -1.53
C LEU A 281 10.54 6.25 -0.65
N GLY A 282 10.33 7.43 -1.21
CA GLY A 282 10.11 8.66 -0.44
C GLY A 282 8.89 8.57 0.47
N ALA A 283 7.79 7.99 -0.03
CA ALA A 283 6.57 7.80 0.74
C ALA A 283 6.77 6.80 1.88
N TYR A 284 7.45 5.69 1.62
CA TYR A 284 7.79 4.69 2.64
C TYR A 284 8.77 5.25 3.66
N GLY A 285 9.73 6.05 3.22
CA GLY A 285 10.65 6.78 4.09
C GLY A 285 9.90 7.72 5.02
N PHE A 286 9.03 8.59 4.49
CA PHE A 286 8.23 9.51 5.29
C PHE A 286 7.31 8.79 6.28
N ARG A 287 6.47 7.87 5.79
CA ARG A 287 5.48 7.16 6.63
C ARG A 287 6.15 6.20 7.62
N GLY A 288 7.20 5.50 7.18
CA GLY A 288 7.91 4.50 7.98
C GLY A 288 8.90 5.11 8.95
N LEU A 289 9.86 5.92 8.47
CA LEU A 289 10.97 6.43 9.28
C LEU A 289 10.59 7.65 10.11
N PHE A 290 9.73 8.53 9.58
CA PHE A 290 9.33 9.77 10.26
C PHE A 290 8.03 9.62 11.04
N GLU A 291 6.97 9.09 10.43
CA GLU A 291 5.69 8.84 11.13
C GLU A 291 5.66 7.53 11.94
N ARG A 292 6.73 6.71 11.87
CA ARG A 292 6.88 5.44 12.62
C ARG A 292 5.78 4.41 12.36
N LYS A 293 5.25 4.36 11.13
CA LYS A 293 4.24 3.37 10.72
C LYS A 293 4.93 2.11 10.19
N ALA A 294 4.98 1.07 11.04
CA ALA A 294 5.73 -0.16 10.79
C ALA A 294 5.42 -0.86 9.45
N GLN A 295 4.17 -0.86 8.99
CA GLN A 295 3.76 -1.47 7.72
C GLN A 295 4.43 -0.86 6.48
N PHE A 296 4.91 0.38 6.57
CA PHE A 296 5.66 1.01 5.48
C PHE A 296 7.13 0.60 5.50
N LEU A 297 7.71 0.37 6.68
CA LEU A 297 9.09 -0.13 6.82
C LEU A 297 9.24 -1.52 6.20
N THR A 298 8.27 -2.41 6.45
CA THR A 298 8.27 -3.76 5.88
C THR A 298 8.15 -3.79 4.36
N SER A 299 7.75 -2.66 3.73
CA SER A 299 7.62 -2.53 2.27
C SER A 299 8.89 -1.99 1.60
N ILE A 300 9.83 -1.41 2.36
CA ILE A 300 11.08 -0.83 1.83
C ILE A 300 11.97 -1.88 1.14
N PRO A 301 12.20 -3.08 1.70
CA PRO A 301 13.09 -4.07 1.08
C PRO A 301 12.66 -4.44 -0.34
N LEU A 302 11.37 -4.71 -0.54
CA LEU A 302 10.83 -5.03 -1.86
C LEU A 302 10.98 -3.85 -2.84
N ALA A 303 10.74 -2.62 -2.38
CA ALA A 303 10.92 -1.43 -3.21
C ALA A 303 12.40 -1.22 -3.62
N LEU A 304 13.35 -1.49 -2.74
CA LEU A 304 14.78 -1.44 -3.05
C LEU A 304 15.21 -2.53 -4.02
N THR A 305 14.69 -3.76 -3.86
CA THR A 305 14.91 -4.85 -4.83
C THR A 305 14.39 -4.48 -6.21
N ASN A 306 13.16 -3.99 -6.30
CA ASN A 306 12.57 -3.55 -7.57
C ASN A 306 13.39 -2.42 -8.21
N LEU A 307 13.90 -1.47 -7.40
CA LEU A 307 14.78 -0.41 -7.89
C LEU A 307 16.10 -0.98 -8.44
N LYS A 308 16.74 -1.91 -7.72
CA LYS A 308 17.98 -2.60 -8.12
C LYS A 308 17.81 -3.34 -9.44
N GLU A 309 16.75 -4.12 -9.54
CA GLU A 309 16.41 -4.86 -10.76
C GLU A 309 16.16 -3.91 -11.93
N PHE A 310 15.42 -2.82 -11.71
CA PHE A 310 15.14 -1.83 -12.74
C PHE A 310 16.42 -1.23 -13.33
N PHE A 311 17.28 -0.60 -12.53
CA PHE A 311 18.42 0.13 -13.09
C PHE A 311 19.59 -0.76 -13.55
N ASN A 312 19.58 -2.05 -13.20
CA ASN A 312 20.54 -3.03 -13.73
C ASN A 312 20.20 -3.48 -15.15
N HIS A 313 18.91 -3.45 -15.52
CA HIS A 313 18.44 -3.90 -16.83
C HIS A 313 17.97 -2.77 -17.75
N GLN A 314 17.67 -1.59 -17.18
CA GLN A 314 17.11 -0.46 -17.90
C GLN A 314 18.05 0.76 -17.85
N SER A 315 18.09 1.50 -18.95
CA SER A 315 18.79 2.79 -19.06
C SER A 315 17.79 3.92 -19.26
N VAL A 316 18.08 5.07 -18.64
CA VAL A 316 17.28 6.31 -18.74
C VAL A 316 17.77 7.20 -19.89
N GLY A 317 18.81 6.79 -20.63
CA GLY A 317 19.26 7.49 -21.84
C GLY A 317 20.07 8.77 -21.63
N ILE A 318 20.34 9.15 -20.37
CA ILE A 318 21.19 10.31 -20.02
C ILE A 318 22.25 9.95 -18.98
N SER A 319 23.33 10.73 -18.94
CA SER A 319 24.38 10.59 -17.93
C SER A 319 24.02 11.39 -16.67
N VAL A 320 23.87 10.69 -15.56
CA VAL A 320 23.56 11.24 -14.22
C VAL A 320 24.43 10.54 -13.16
N PRO A 321 25.75 10.83 -13.12
CA PRO A 321 26.72 10.00 -12.42
C PRO A 321 26.60 10.02 -10.89
N GLU A 322 26.31 11.17 -10.27
CA GLU A 322 26.13 11.22 -8.82
C GLU A 322 24.80 10.57 -8.44
N PHE A 323 23.76 10.75 -9.26
CA PHE A 323 22.50 10.06 -9.05
C PHE A 323 22.68 8.54 -9.17
N ARG A 324 23.42 8.05 -10.17
CA ARG A 324 23.74 6.63 -10.29
C ARG A 324 24.41 6.08 -9.03
N LYS A 325 25.42 6.78 -8.53
CA LYS A 325 26.11 6.44 -7.28
C LYS A 325 25.14 6.42 -6.09
N VAL A 326 24.22 7.37 -6.00
CA VAL A 326 23.18 7.41 -4.95
C VAL A 326 22.24 6.21 -5.04
N LEU A 327 21.84 5.80 -6.25
CA LEU A 327 21.02 4.61 -6.45
C LEU A 327 21.77 3.34 -6.03
N ASP A 328 23.05 3.22 -6.39
CA ASP A 328 23.90 2.10 -5.98
C ASP A 328 24.05 2.04 -4.44
N ILE A 329 24.16 3.19 -3.76
CA ILE A 329 24.11 3.27 -2.29
C ILE A 329 22.79 2.75 -1.73
N CYS A 330 21.66 3.18 -2.31
CA CYS A 330 20.33 2.85 -1.79
C CYS A 330 20.03 1.35 -1.85
N VAL A 331 20.51 0.65 -2.88
CA VAL A 331 20.22 -0.78 -3.08
C VAL A 331 21.38 -1.70 -2.68
N ALA A 332 22.39 -1.16 -2.03
CA ALA A 332 23.44 -1.96 -1.42
C ALA A 332 22.83 -2.97 -0.42
N ASP A 333 23.38 -4.18 -0.37
CA ASP A 333 22.80 -5.27 0.43
C ASP A 333 22.70 -4.90 1.91
N GLU A 334 23.64 -4.10 2.43
CA GLU A 334 23.61 -3.55 3.78
C GLU A 334 22.40 -2.63 4.04
N VAL A 335 21.96 -1.86 3.05
CA VAL A 335 20.79 -0.98 3.17
C VAL A 335 19.51 -1.79 3.06
N VAL A 336 19.45 -2.77 2.17
CA VAL A 336 18.30 -3.68 2.08
C VAL A 336 18.13 -4.45 3.40
N GLN A 337 19.23 -4.95 3.97
CA GLN A 337 19.22 -5.65 5.26
C GLN A 337 18.77 -4.76 6.42
N LEU A 338 19.10 -3.47 6.43
CA LEU A 338 18.66 -2.51 7.45
C LEU A 338 17.13 -2.47 7.60
N PHE A 339 16.39 -2.68 6.50
CA PHE A 339 14.93 -2.66 6.49
C PHE A 339 14.29 -4.05 6.42
N THR A 340 15.10 -5.10 6.29
CA THR A 340 14.60 -6.47 6.20
C THR A 340 14.27 -6.97 7.61
N PRO A 341 13.01 -7.31 7.93
CA PRO A 341 12.68 -7.86 9.23
C PRO A 341 13.46 -9.15 9.49
N THR A 342 14.12 -9.25 10.64
CA THR A 342 14.78 -10.50 11.03
C THR A 342 13.72 -11.57 11.25
N GLN A 343 13.85 -12.71 10.57
CA GLN A 343 12.97 -13.86 10.74
C GLN A 343 13.79 -15.15 10.78
N ALA A 344 13.34 -16.09 11.60
CA ALA A 344 13.88 -17.43 11.65
C ALA A 344 13.50 -18.21 10.38
N THR A 345 14.41 -19.09 9.98
CA THR A 345 14.22 -20.06 8.91
C THR A 345 14.25 -21.47 9.48
N GLU A 346 14.04 -22.49 8.64
CA GLU A 346 14.17 -23.89 9.07
C GLU A 346 15.55 -24.22 9.66
N LYS A 347 16.59 -23.48 9.24
CA LYS A 347 17.98 -23.64 9.71
C LYS A 347 18.26 -22.92 11.03
N THR A 348 17.38 -22.01 11.47
CA THR A 348 17.58 -21.25 12.70
C THR A 348 17.51 -22.17 13.92
N LEU A 349 18.58 -22.15 14.72
CA LEU A 349 18.74 -23.00 15.91
C LEU A 349 17.89 -22.54 17.10
N LEU A 350 17.63 -21.22 17.18
CA LEU A 350 16.98 -20.60 18.33
C LEU A 350 15.60 -21.20 18.65
N VAL A 351 15.49 -21.73 19.87
CA VAL A 351 14.23 -22.10 20.51
C VAL A 351 13.97 -21.16 21.69
N VAL A 352 12.82 -20.47 21.67
CA VAL A 352 12.42 -19.59 22.77
C VAL A 352 11.46 -20.34 23.70
N LYS A 353 11.88 -20.57 24.95
CA LYS A 353 11.06 -21.17 26.00
C LYS A 353 10.28 -20.08 26.73
N VAL A 354 8.97 -20.06 26.57
CA VAL A 354 8.08 -19.11 27.22
C VAL A 354 7.35 -19.81 28.36
N CYS A 355 7.45 -19.28 29.57
CA CYS A 355 6.92 -19.92 30.78
C CYS A 355 6.01 -18.98 31.57
N SER A 356 4.89 -19.48 32.09
CA SER A 356 4.16 -18.81 33.17
C SER A 356 4.30 -19.56 34.49
N PHE A 357 4.49 -18.83 35.59
CA PHE A 357 4.67 -19.44 36.92
C PHE A 357 3.96 -18.66 38.04
N SER A 358 3.97 -19.26 39.24
CA SER A 358 3.51 -18.64 40.49
C SER A 358 4.69 -18.30 41.39
N TYR A 359 4.75 -17.07 41.89
CA TYR A 359 5.71 -16.67 42.94
C TYR A 359 5.50 -17.38 44.29
N ARG A 360 4.38 -18.11 44.47
CA ARG A 360 4.17 -18.98 45.64
C ARG A 360 4.79 -20.38 45.44
N LYS A 361 5.18 -20.71 44.22
CA LYS A 361 5.89 -21.95 43.85
C LYS A 361 7.31 -21.60 43.43
N GLU A 362 7.97 -22.49 42.69
CA GLU A 362 9.32 -22.25 42.17
C GLU A 362 9.31 -21.39 40.89
N MET A 363 10.39 -20.63 40.71
CA MET A 363 10.68 -19.95 39.46
C MET A 363 11.20 -20.97 38.42
N PRO A 364 10.94 -20.76 37.12
CA PRO A 364 11.46 -21.63 36.07
C PRO A 364 12.99 -21.69 36.11
N LYS A 365 13.55 -22.91 36.08
CA LYS A 365 15.00 -23.14 36.00
C LYS A 365 15.43 -23.21 34.54
N ASP A 366 16.48 -22.47 34.19
CA ASP A 366 17.12 -22.59 32.88
C ASP A 366 18.13 -23.74 32.89
N ASN A 367 17.85 -24.75 32.06
CA ASN A 367 18.70 -25.93 31.90
C ASN A 367 19.54 -25.87 30.62
N SER A 368 19.49 -24.79 29.84
CA SER A 368 20.26 -24.69 28.59
C SER A 368 21.70 -24.22 28.78
N GLY A 369 22.15 -24.01 30.02
CA GLY A 369 23.54 -23.64 30.34
C GLY A 369 23.87 -22.14 30.20
N ASN A 370 22.93 -21.32 29.76
CA ASN A 370 23.11 -19.87 29.56
C ASN A 370 22.86 -19.04 30.84
N GLY A 371 22.52 -19.70 31.95
CA GLY A 371 22.40 -19.08 33.27
C GLY A 371 21.12 -18.29 33.50
N GLY A 372 20.10 -18.43 32.64
CA GLY A 372 18.79 -17.79 32.84
C GLY A 372 18.18 -17.19 31.57
N GLY A 373 17.22 -16.29 31.79
CA GLY A 373 16.53 -15.55 30.76
C GLY A 373 15.70 -14.43 31.38
N PHE A 374 14.77 -13.85 30.62
CA PHE A 374 13.93 -12.79 31.14
C PHE A 374 12.92 -13.33 32.15
N VAL A 375 12.73 -12.60 33.26
CA VAL A 375 11.63 -12.84 34.21
C VAL A 375 10.88 -11.54 34.43
N PHE A 376 9.60 -11.53 34.09
CA PHE A 376 8.72 -10.38 34.20
C PHE A 376 7.67 -10.59 35.30
N ASP A 377 7.60 -9.65 36.25
CA ASP A 377 6.65 -9.69 37.35
C ASP A 377 5.32 -9.02 36.96
N CYS A 378 4.27 -9.82 36.76
CA CYS A 378 2.94 -9.32 36.43
C CYS A 378 2.12 -8.88 37.65
N ARG A 379 2.66 -8.92 38.89
CA ARG A 379 1.87 -8.63 40.11
C ARG A 379 1.40 -7.18 40.21
N GLY A 380 2.03 -6.26 39.48
CA GLY A 380 1.60 -4.86 39.39
C GLY A 380 0.31 -4.62 38.59
N ILE A 381 -0.11 -5.58 37.76
CA ILE A 381 -1.38 -5.50 37.03
C ILE A 381 -2.55 -5.86 37.95
N LEU A 382 -3.72 -5.21 37.80
CA LEU A 382 -4.91 -5.52 38.59
C LEU A 382 -5.23 -7.02 38.55
N ASN A 383 -5.57 -7.60 39.70
CA ASN A 383 -5.67 -9.04 39.88
C ASN A 383 -7.09 -9.54 39.59
N PRO A 384 -7.34 -10.30 38.51
CA PRO A 384 -8.68 -10.81 38.17
C PRO A 384 -9.27 -11.70 39.28
N GLY A 385 -8.42 -12.43 40.01
CA GLY A 385 -8.86 -13.29 41.12
C GLY A 385 -9.42 -12.55 42.35
N ARG A 386 -9.54 -11.22 42.32
CA ARG A 386 -10.32 -10.46 43.32
C ARG A 386 -11.81 -10.35 42.96
N ILE A 387 -12.19 -10.71 41.73
CA ILE A 387 -13.56 -10.68 41.23
C ILE A 387 -14.09 -12.11 41.27
N GLU A 388 -15.25 -12.29 41.90
CA GLU A 388 -15.80 -13.63 42.22
C GLU A 388 -15.98 -14.51 40.98
N SER A 389 -16.53 -13.96 39.89
CA SER A 389 -16.77 -14.68 38.63
C SER A 389 -15.50 -15.21 37.98
N MET A 390 -14.37 -14.52 38.16
CA MET A 390 -13.08 -14.85 37.53
C MET A 390 -12.16 -15.69 38.42
N LYS A 391 -12.49 -15.98 39.68
CA LYS A 391 -11.58 -16.69 40.61
C LYS A 391 -11.15 -18.08 40.11
N THR A 392 -12.05 -18.79 39.44
CA THR A 392 -11.83 -20.15 38.92
C THR A 392 -11.37 -20.17 37.47
N GLN A 393 -11.29 -19.02 36.81
CA GLN A 393 -10.90 -18.88 35.40
C GLN A 393 -9.37 -18.77 35.26
N THR A 394 -8.88 -18.58 34.04
CA THR A 394 -7.47 -18.46 33.70
C THR A 394 -7.23 -17.28 32.76
N GLY A 395 -5.96 -16.97 32.51
CA GLY A 395 -5.58 -16.01 31.48
C GLY A 395 -6.00 -16.38 30.05
N ARG A 396 -6.55 -17.59 29.83
CA ARG A 396 -7.04 -18.05 28.53
C ARG A 396 -8.54 -17.83 28.34
N ASP A 397 -9.28 -17.65 29.43
CA ASP A 397 -10.73 -17.44 29.38
C ASP A 397 -11.07 -16.02 28.93
N LYS A 398 -12.15 -15.91 28.14
CA LYS A 398 -12.54 -14.65 27.49
C LYS A 398 -12.78 -13.51 28.50
N GLU A 399 -13.49 -13.77 29.60
CA GLU A 399 -13.78 -12.74 30.61
C GLU A 399 -12.49 -12.19 31.24
N VAL A 400 -11.52 -13.05 31.52
CA VAL A 400 -10.21 -12.63 32.05
C VAL A 400 -9.38 -11.88 31.02
N LYS A 401 -9.37 -12.33 29.76
CA LYS A 401 -8.71 -11.62 28.65
C LYS A 401 -9.27 -10.21 28.49
N ASP A 402 -10.59 -10.10 28.35
CA ASP A 402 -11.28 -8.83 28.17
C ASP A 402 -11.02 -7.89 29.36
N PHE A 403 -11.04 -8.42 30.60
CA PHE A 403 -10.67 -7.65 31.78
C PHE A 403 -9.22 -7.13 31.73
N LEU A 404 -8.25 -8.00 31.42
CA LEU A 404 -6.84 -7.62 31.36
C LEU A 404 -6.57 -6.59 30.25
N GLU A 405 -7.18 -6.77 29.08
CA GLU A 405 -6.98 -5.90 27.93
C GLU A 405 -7.66 -4.53 28.09
N GLN A 406 -8.88 -4.49 28.63
CA GLN A 406 -9.71 -3.28 28.61
C GLN A 406 -9.72 -2.53 29.94
N GLN A 407 -9.45 -3.20 31.05
CA GLN A 407 -9.60 -2.64 32.40
C GLN A 407 -8.29 -2.57 33.18
N THR A 408 -7.16 -2.93 32.57
CA THR A 408 -5.85 -2.90 33.23
C THR A 408 -4.74 -2.37 32.32
N LYS A 409 -3.54 -2.18 32.88
CA LYS A 409 -2.34 -1.76 32.14
C LYS A 409 -1.57 -2.91 31.47
N MET A 410 -2.24 -4.04 31.22
CA MET A 410 -1.59 -5.22 30.64
C MET A 410 -1.07 -4.95 29.21
N PRO A 411 -1.80 -4.28 28.31
CA PRO A 411 -1.30 -3.98 26.97
C PRO A 411 -0.03 -3.13 26.98
N GLU A 412 0.02 -2.07 27.78
CA GLU A 412 1.20 -1.20 27.88
C GLU A 412 2.41 -1.94 28.45
N PHE A 413 2.18 -2.76 29.48
CA PHE A 413 3.21 -3.61 30.06
C PHE A 413 3.78 -4.60 29.02
N LEU A 414 2.90 -5.30 28.28
CA LEU A 414 3.33 -6.27 27.29
C LEU A 414 4.08 -5.62 26.13
N ASN A 415 3.67 -4.45 25.66
CA ASN A 415 4.39 -3.74 24.59
C ASN A 415 5.84 -3.43 25.01
N SER A 416 6.07 -2.93 26.23
CA SER A 416 7.43 -2.70 26.72
C SER A 416 8.24 -4.00 26.87
N VAL A 417 7.57 -5.08 27.28
CA VAL A 417 8.21 -6.40 27.37
C VAL A 417 8.57 -6.94 25.99
N PHE A 418 7.69 -6.79 25.00
CA PHE A 418 7.96 -7.17 23.61
C PHE A 418 9.19 -6.45 23.08
N ASP A 419 9.29 -5.13 23.23
CA ASP A 419 10.45 -4.36 22.73
C ASP A 419 11.80 -4.86 23.29
N ILE A 420 11.83 -5.21 24.60
CA ILE A 420 13.04 -5.73 25.26
C ILE A 420 13.40 -7.12 24.72
N VAL A 421 12.40 -8.01 24.60
CA VAL A 421 12.64 -9.38 24.12
C VAL A 421 12.98 -9.40 22.64
N ASP A 422 12.34 -8.58 21.83
CA ASP A 422 12.55 -8.46 20.38
C ASP A 422 14.01 -8.12 20.07
N THR A 423 14.57 -7.14 20.78
CA THR A 423 15.99 -6.77 20.65
C THR A 423 16.92 -7.96 20.86
N THR A 424 16.59 -8.84 21.82
CA THR A 424 17.40 -10.02 22.15
C THR A 424 17.20 -11.13 21.13
N VAL A 425 15.96 -11.39 20.71
CA VAL A 425 15.64 -12.43 19.72
C VAL A 425 16.29 -12.11 18.38
N GLU A 426 16.25 -10.85 17.94
CA GLU A 426 16.94 -10.39 16.72
C GLU A 426 18.44 -10.69 16.78
N ALA A 427 19.11 -10.29 17.86
CA ALA A 427 20.54 -10.55 18.05
C ALA A 427 20.86 -12.04 18.17
N TYR A 428 19.98 -12.84 18.77
CA TYR A 428 20.18 -14.28 18.96
C TYR A 428 20.05 -15.04 17.64
N ILE A 429 19.09 -14.66 16.79
CA ILE A 429 18.96 -15.21 15.43
C ILE A 429 20.22 -14.90 14.62
N GLN A 430 20.70 -13.64 14.65
CA GLN A 430 21.86 -13.21 13.87
C GLN A 430 23.19 -13.84 14.32
N ARG A 431 23.25 -14.31 15.57
CA ARG A 431 24.46 -14.88 16.19
C ARG A 431 24.35 -16.39 16.45
N ASP A 432 23.35 -17.05 15.86
CA ASP A 432 23.11 -18.49 15.96
C ASP A 432 23.01 -19.04 17.40
N PHE A 433 22.37 -18.29 18.30
CA PHE A 433 22.07 -18.81 19.65
C PHE A 433 20.98 -19.88 19.61
N GLU A 434 21.12 -20.91 20.44
CA GLU A 434 20.21 -22.07 20.44
C GLU A 434 19.00 -21.90 21.36
N SER A 435 19.09 -21.09 22.42
CA SER A 435 18.07 -21.06 23.48
C SER A 435 17.92 -19.67 24.11
N LEU A 436 16.67 -19.25 24.31
CA LEU A 436 16.28 -18.10 25.13
C LEU A 436 15.11 -18.47 26.03
N MET A 437 15.13 -18.08 27.31
CA MET A 437 13.99 -18.25 28.21
C MET A 437 13.31 -16.91 28.50
N VAL A 438 11.98 -16.89 28.48
CA VAL A 438 11.15 -15.73 28.82
C VAL A 438 10.04 -16.17 29.77
N SER A 439 10.05 -15.69 31.00
CA SER A 439 9.15 -16.15 32.06
C SER A 439 8.29 -15.03 32.62
N PHE A 440 7.02 -15.34 32.88
CA PHE A 440 6.05 -14.42 33.47
C PHE A 440 5.57 -14.95 34.81
N GLY A 441 5.72 -14.15 35.86
CA GLY A 441 5.34 -14.50 37.23
C GLY A 441 4.10 -13.74 37.67
N CYS A 442 3.15 -14.43 38.30
CA CYS A 442 2.11 -13.74 39.10
C CYS A 442 1.88 -14.46 40.42
N THR A 443 1.04 -13.93 41.32
CA THR A 443 0.87 -14.53 42.66
C THR A 443 0.39 -15.98 42.59
N GLY A 444 -0.65 -16.26 41.78
CA GLY A 444 -1.26 -17.60 41.69
C GLY A 444 -0.84 -18.42 40.47
N GLY A 445 -0.13 -17.83 39.51
CA GLY A 445 0.26 -18.50 38.25
C GLY A 445 -0.92 -18.88 37.33
N GLN A 446 -2.07 -18.20 37.45
CA GLN A 446 -3.33 -18.63 36.83
C GLN A 446 -3.88 -17.63 35.79
N HIS A 447 -3.82 -16.33 36.07
CA HIS A 447 -4.44 -15.29 35.23
C HIS A 447 -3.40 -14.48 34.45
N ARG A 448 -2.81 -13.47 35.10
CA ARG A 448 -1.92 -12.46 34.51
C ARG A 448 -0.70 -13.08 33.81
N SER A 449 0.00 -14.00 34.48
CA SER A 449 1.19 -14.62 33.91
C SER A 449 0.88 -15.58 32.76
N VAL A 450 -0.26 -16.25 32.80
CA VAL A 450 -0.71 -17.15 31.72
C VAL A 450 -1.01 -16.33 30.48
N TYR A 451 -1.84 -15.29 30.62
CA TYR A 451 -2.17 -14.37 29.53
C TYR A 451 -0.92 -13.74 28.91
N ALA A 452 0.01 -13.27 29.74
CA ALA A 452 1.25 -12.67 29.27
C ALA A 452 2.16 -13.66 28.52
N ALA A 453 2.27 -14.90 29.00
CA ALA A 453 3.04 -15.95 28.33
C ALA A 453 2.42 -16.34 26.98
N ASP A 454 1.09 -16.47 26.89
CA ASP A 454 0.39 -16.70 25.61
C ASP A 454 0.59 -15.54 24.63
N ALA A 455 0.51 -14.30 25.11
CA ALA A 455 0.72 -13.11 24.30
C ALA A 455 2.16 -13.06 23.74
N MET A 456 3.17 -13.32 24.57
CA MET A 456 4.57 -13.41 24.13
C MET A 456 4.79 -14.53 23.12
N ALA A 457 4.25 -15.72 23.36
CA ALA A 457 4.40 -16.84 22.43
C ALA A 457 3.79 -16.52 21.05
N ARG A 458 2.60 -15.90 21.02
CA ARG A 458 1.97 -15.43 19.77
C ARG A 458 2.80 -14.35 19.09
N HIS A 459 3.27 -13.36 19.84
CA HIS A 459 4.11 -12.27 19.32
C HIS A 459 5.37 -12.80 18.62
N LEU A 460 6.13 -13.66 19.29
CA LEU A 460 7.37 -14.23 18.75
C LEU A 460 7.15 -15.11 17.51
N LYS A 461 6.10 -15.95 17.52
CA LYS A 461 5.73 -16.77 16.34
C LYS A 461 5.31 -15.89 15.17
N ASN A 462 4.59 -14.79 15.42
CA ASN A 462 4.11 -13.92 14.35
C ASN A 462 5.21 -13.04 13.77
N LYS A 463 5.99 -12.38 14.63
CA LYS A 463 7.04 -11.42 14.22
C LYS A 463 8.29 -12.13 13.67
N PHE A 464 8.83 -13.09 14.42
CA PHE A 464 10.13 -13.70 14.12
C PHE A 464 10.06 -15.10 13.54
N LYS A 465 8.89 -15.77 13.56
CA LYS A 465 8.75 -17.16 13.10
C LYS A 465 9.66 -18.16 13.84
N VAL A 466 10.17 -17.78 15.02
CA VAL A 466 11.02 -18.64 15.86
C VAL A 466 10.24 -19.81 16.43
N LYS A 467 10.93 -20.91 16.71
CA LYS A 467 10.38 -22.04 17.45
C LYS A 467 10.11 -21.59 18.89
N VAL A 468 8.87 -21.77 19.36
CA VAL A 468 8.47 -21.39 20.71
C VAL A 468 7.94 -22.61 21.46
N GLU A 469 8.53 -22.88 22.61
CA GLU A 469 8.05 -23.86 23.59
C GLU A 469 7.32 -23.12 24.72
N LEU A 470 6.00 -23.24 24.76
CA LEU A 470 5.18 -22.58 25.78
C LEU A 470 4.81 -23.57 26.90
N ARG A 471 5.03 -23.18 28.15
CA ARG A 471 4.63 -23.98 29.34
C ARG A 471 3.95 -23.12 30.41
N HIS A 472 2.92 -23.67 31.03
CA HIS A 472 2.20 -23.01 32.12
C HIS A 472 2.31 -23.85 33.38
N LEU A 473 3.40 -23.68 34.14
CA LEU A 473 3.79 -24.60 35.22
C LEU A 473 2.64 -24.93 36.20
N VAL A 474 1.84 -23.94 36.58
CA VAL A 474 0.71 -24.16 37.50
C VAL A 474 -0.51 -24.82 36.84
N GLN A 475 -0.77 -24.53 35.56
CA GLN A 475 -1.89 -25.14 34.84
C GLN A 475 -1.58 -26.57 34.39
N ASP A 476 -0.35 -26.79 33.93
CA ASP A 476 0.15 -28.09 33.48
C ASP A 476 0.12 -29.09 34.65
N GLU A 477 0.54 -28.69 35.85
CA GLU A 477 0.41 -29.51 37.07
C GLU A 477 -1.04 -29.85 37.44
N LYS A 478 -2.01 -29.01 37.04
CA LYS A 478 -3.44 -29.23 37.30
C LYS A 478 -4.12 -30.05 36.19
N ASN A 479 -3.38 -30.53 35.18
CA ASN A 479 -3.92 -31.19 33.99
C ASN A 479 -5.04 -30.39 33.31
N TRP A 480 -4.89 -29.06 33.26
CA TRP A 480 -5.89 -28.20 32.64
C TRP A 480 -5.91 -28.45 31.13
N VAL A 481 -7.04 -28.87 30.56
CA VAL A 481 -7.20 -28.99 29.11
C VAL A 481 -7.21 -27.60 28.51
N ASN A 482 -6.27 -27.38 27.61
CA ASN A 482 -5.87 -26.08 27.12
C ASN A 482 -5.99 -26.11 25.59
N GLU A 483 -7.18 -25.85 25.05
CA GLU A 483 -7.35 -25.71 23.60
C GLU A 483 -6.77 -24.36 23.16
N LEU A 484 -5.67 -24.40 22.41
CA LEU A 484 -5.15 -23.21 21.73
C LEU A 484 -6.00 -22.96 20.48
N GLU A 485 -6.65 -21.81 20.39
CA GLU A 485 -7.25 -21.35 19.15
C GLU A 485 -6.15 -21.12 18.09
N GLY A 486 -6.18 -21.88 16.99
CA GLY A 486 -5.42 -21.59 15.78
C GLY A 486 -4.13 -22.39 15.52
N GLY A 487 -4.00 -23.62 15.99
CA GLY A 487 -2.89 -24.51 15.60
C GLY A 487 -3.11 -25.21 14.25
N ARG A 488 -2.58 -24.64 13.16
CA ARG A 488 -2.03 -25.35 12.01
C ARG A 488 -0.68 -24.76 11.65
#